data_AF-A0A221P053-F1
#
_entry.id   AF-A0A221P053-F1
#
_cell.length_a   1.000
_cell.length_b   1.000
_cell.length_c   1.000
_cell.angle_alpha   90.00
_cell.angle_beta   90.00
_cell.angle_gamma   90.00
#
_symmetry.space_group_name_H-M   'P 1'
#
loop_
_entity.id
_entity.type
_entity.pdbx_description
1 polymer ?
#
loop_
_entity_poly.entity_id
_entity_poly.type
_entity_poly.pdbx_seq_one_letter_code
_entity_poly.pdbx_strand_id
1 'polypeptide(L)'
;MLRAAHSARARSAHDRAVAACRYAGVGPDAAEIVPTDPAGRAANALRLSARSLATLAANAPDPAADARCARNAAATAALAAQLAAAQRASGRDGTAARALRAALTASQAAASAAGGSARGRDAALNATAEQAELRAVAAAREAGWAEADTVSS
;
A
#
# COMPACT_ATOMS: atom_id res chain seq x y z
N MET A 1 -19.26 3.66 -9.19
CA MET A 1 -18.43 4.48 -8.29
C MET A 1 -17.56 3.65 -7.34
N LEU A 2 -18.11 2.67 -6.59
CA LEU A 2 -17.34 1.85 -5.63
C LEU A 2 -16.10 1.13 -6.21
N ARG A 3 -16.25 0.44 -7.36
CA ARG A 3 -15.10 -0.21 -8.04
C ARG A 3 -13.96 0.76 -8.33
N ALA A 4 -14.30 1.96 -8.82
CA ALA A 4 -13.31 2.98 -9.15
C ALA A 4 -12.53 3.41 -7.91
N ALA A 5 -13.22 3.66 -6.79
CA ALA A 5 -12.59 4.02 -5.52
C ALA A 5 -11.67 2.91 -4.99
N HIS A 6 -12.15 1.66 -4.94
CA HIS A 6 -11.31 0.54 -4.51
C HIS A 6 -10.09 0.35 -5.40
N SER A 7 -10.25 0.46 -6.72
CA SER A 7 -9.16 0.33 -7.68
C SER A 7 -8.14 1.46 -7.54
N ALA A 8 -8.60 2.70 -7.34
CA ALA A 8 -7.74 3.86 -7.12
C ALA A 8 -6.92 3.70 -5.84
N ARG A 9 -7.57 3.33 -4.73
CA ARG A 9 -6.89 3.05 -3.47
C ARG A 9 -5.90 1.90 -3.57
N ALA A 10 -6.26 0.83 -4.28
CA ALA A 10 -5.37 -0.31 -4.48
C ALA A 10 -4.11 0.07 -5.29
N ARG A 11 -4.26 0.90 -6.34
CA ARG A 11 -3.13 1.44 -7.11
C ARG A 11 -2.26 2.37 -6.27
N SER A 12 -2.85 3.34 -5.57
CA SER A 12 -2.12 4.23 -4.66
C SER A 12 -1.27 3.46 -3.65
N ALA A 13 -1.87 2.46 -2.99
CA ALA A 13 -1.16 1.64 -2.02
C ALA A 13 -0.02 0.82 -2.67
N HIS A 14 -0.25 0.30 -3.88
CA HIS A 14 0.78 -0.41 -4.64
C HIS A 14 1.95 0.52 -5.02
N ASP A 15 1.67 1.70 -5.56
CA ASP A 15 2.69 2.67 -5.97
C ASP A 15 3.52 3.12 -4.76
N ARG A 16 2.86 3.35 -3.62
CA ARG A 16 3.53 3.63 -2.35
C ARG A 16 4.39 2.48 -1.85
N ALA A 17 3.96 1.23 -2.06
CA ALA A 17 4.76 0.06 -1.74
C ALA A 17 6.01 -0.04 -2.63
N VAL A 18 5.87 0.21 -3.93
CA VAL A 18 6.99 0.26 -4.89
C VAL A 18 8.01 1.32 -4.48
N ALA A 19 7.53 2.52 -4.13
CA ALA A 19 8.37 3.63 -3.69
C ALA A 19 9.15 3.28 -2.41
N ALA A 20 8.49 2.72 -1.39
CA ALA A 20 9.13 2.28 -0.15
C ALA A 20 10.16 1.16 -0.36
N CYS A 21 9.87 0.17 -1.22
CA CYS A 21 10.83 -0.87 -1.56
C CYS A 21 12.04 -0.31 -2.32
N ARG A 22 11.83 0.58 -3.30
CA ARG A 22 12.92 1.27 -4.01
C ARG A 22 13.81 2.03 -3.04
N TYR A 23 13.21 2.79 -2.12
CA TYR A 23 13.94 3.50 -1.08
C TYR A 23 14.77 2.55 -0.20
N ALA A 24 14.24 1.38 0.13
CA ALA A 24 14.94 0.35 0.90
C ALA A 24 16.00 -0.43 0.09
N GLY A 25 16.18 -0.14 -1.19
CA GLY A 25 17.09 -0.86 -2.08
C GLY A 25 16.59 -2.23 -2.52
N VAL A 26 15.28 -2.50 -2.37
CA VAL A 26 14.66 -3.79 -2.74
C VAL A 26 14.13 -3.71 -4.17
N GLY A 27 14.82 -4.39 -5.08
CA GLY A 27 14.42 -4.55 -6.47
C GLY A 27 13.48 -5.75 -6.71
N PRO A 28 12.90 -5.86 -7.93
CA PRO A 28 12.05 -7.00 -8.31
C PRO A 28 12.76 -8.35 -8.21
N ASP A 29 14.08 -8.37 -8.44
CA ASP A 29 14.90 -9.58 -8.46
C ASP A 29 15.08 -10.21 -7.07
N ALA A 30 14.74 -9.49 -5.99
CA ALA A 30 14.72 -10.04 -4.65
C ALA A 30 13.48 -10.94 -4.39
N ALA A 31 12.53 -11.01 -5.32
CA ALA A 31 11.30 -11.78 -5.12
C ALA A 31 11.54 -13.30 -5.25
N GLU A 32 11.58 -13.97 -4.11
CA GLU A 32 11.67 -15.43 -4.03
C GLU A 32 10.28 -16.09 -3.92
N ILE A 33 10.18 -17.35 -4.37
CA ILE A 33 8.94 -18.15 -4.22
C ILE A 33 8.64 -18.41 -2.74
N VAL A 34 9.68 -18.72 -1.96
CA VAL A 34 9.60 -18.92 -0.50
C VAL A 34 10.57 -17.94 0.17
N PRO A 35 10.12 -16.71 0.46
CA PRO A 35 11.00 -15.71 1.05
C PRO A 35 11.45 -16.09 2.45
N THR A 36 12.75 -16.07 2.69
CA THR A 36 13.33 -16.37 4.01
C THR A 36 13.69 -15.11 4.81
N ASP A 37 13.83 -13.97 4.13
CA ASP A 37 14.18 -12.69 4.71
C ASP A 37 13.09 -11.61 4.49
N PRO A 38 13.14 -10.49 5.23
CA PRO A 38 12.19 -9.39 5.08
C PRO A 38 12.15 -8.73 3.69
N ALA A 39 13.28 -8.59 3.00
CA ALA A 39 13.35 -7.97 1.68
C ALA A 39 12.72 -8.88 0.62
N GLY A 40 13.03 -10.17 0.64
CA GLY A 40 12.39 -11.15 -0.24
C GLY A 40 10.88 -11.23 -0.02
N ARG A 41 10.43 -11.10 1.23
CA ARG A 41 9.00 -11.08 1.57
C ARG A 41 8.28 -9.89 0.97
N ALA A 42 8.87 -8.70 1.06
CA ALA A 42 8.28 -7.50 0.48
C ALA A 42 8.29 -7.53 -1.05
N ALA A 43 9.37 -7.99 -1.68
CA ALA A 43 9.46 -8.15 -3.13
C ALA A 43 8.41 -9.16 -3.65
N ASN A 44 8.23 -10.29 -2.97
CA ASN A 44 7.18 -11.25 -3.31
C ASN A 44 5.77 -10.68 -3.11
N ALA A 45 5.53 -9.93 -2.03
CA ALA A 45 4.25 -9.27 -1.79
C ALA A 45 3.93 -8.22 -2.87
N LEU A 46 4.91 -7.44 -3.31
CA LEU A 46 4.79 -6.50 -4.44
C LEU A 46 4.38 -7.22 -5.72
N ARG A 47 5.06 -8.33 -6.05
CA ARG A 47 4.74 -9.15 -7.23
C ARG A 47 3.31 -9.68 -7.19
N LEU A 48 2.85 -10.17 -6.03
CA LEU A 48 1.48 -10.67 -5.86
C LEU A 48 0.44 -9.53 -5.92
N SER A 49 0.78 -8.36 -5.37
CA SER A 49 -0.06 -7.15 -5.44
C SER A 49 -0.24 -6.68 -6.88
N ALA A 50 0.83 -6.59 -7.67
CA ALA A 50 0.77 -6.23 -9.09
C ALA A 50 -0.11 -7.20 -9.89
N ARG A 51 0.05 -8.51 -9.67
CA ARG A 51 -0.82 -9.54 -10.29
C ARG A 51 -2.29 -9.37 -9.90
N SER A 52 -2.57 -9.09 -8.64
CA SER A 52 -3.94 -8.90 -8.14
C SER A 52 -4.61 -7.69 -8.81
N LEU A 53 -3.87 -6.59 -9.00
CA LEU A 53 -4.35 -5.40 -9.71
C LEU A 53 -4.65 -5.68 -11.18
N ALA A 54 -3.76 -6.41 -11.88
CA ALA A 54 -3.98 -6.81 -13.26
C ALA A 54 -5.23 -7.69 -13.41
N THR A 55 -5.40 -8.68 -12.52
CA THR A 55 -6.59 -9.55 -12.50
C THR A 55 -7.86 -8.76 -12.22
N LEU A 56 -7.83 -7.79 -11.29
CA LEU A 56 -8.98 -6.94 -11.00
C LEU A 56 -9.43 -6.15 -12.23
N ALA A 57 -8.49 -5.61 -13.00
CA ALA A 57 -8.77 -4.87 -14.23
C ALA A 57 -9.48 -5.73 -15.30
N ALA A 58 -9.14 -7.02 -15.37
CA ALA A 58 -9.69 -7.96 -16.35
C ALA A 58 -11.06 -8.57 -15.95
N ASN A 59 -11.40 -8.59 -14.66
CA ASN A 59 -12.59 -9.26 -14.16
C ASN A 59 -13.82 -8.35 -14.03
N ALA A 60 -15.00 -8.96 -14.03
CA ALA A 60 -16.26 -8.29 -13.73
C ALA A 60 -16.24 -7.58 -12.35
N PRO A 61 -16.93 -6.44 -12.18
CA PRO A 61 -17.03 -5.74 -10.90
C PRO A 61 -17.61 -6.60 -9.77
N ASP A 62 -16.83 -6.79 -8.70
CA ASP A 62 -17.27 -7.36 -7.43
C ASP A 62 -16.72 -6.49 -6.29
N PRO A 63 -17.56 -5.70 -5.59
CA PRO A 63 -17.11 -4.83 -4.49
C PRO A 63 -16.33 -5.57 -3.40
N ALA A 64 -16.66 -6.84 -3.12
CA ALA A 64 -15.97 -7.60 -2.10
C ALA A 64 -14.56 -8.01 -2.56
N ALA A 65 -14.43 -8.45 -3.81
CA ALA A 65 -13.13 -8.74 -4.41
C ALA A 65 -12.28 -7.48 -4.58
N ASP A 66 -12.89 -6.39 -5.04
CA ASP A 66 -12.25 -5.09 -5.23
C ASP A 66 -11.70 -4.54 -3.89
N ALA A 67 -12.51 -4.61 -2.82
CA ALA A 67 -12.08 -4.19 -1.49
C ALA A 67 -10.97 -5.07 -0.92
N ARG A 68 -11.02 -6.41 -1.13
CA ARG A 68 -9.94 -7.33 -0.73
C ARG A 68 -8.64 -7.03 -1.47
N CYS A 69 -8.72 -6.70 -2.77
CA CYS A 69 -7.54 -6.28 -3.54
C CYS A 69 -6.91 -5.03 -2.94
N ALA A 70 -7.72 -4.01 -2.63
CA ALA A 70 -7.23 -2.79 -1.98
C ALA A 70 -6.59 -3.06 -0.60
N ARG A 71 -7.20 -3.93 0.22
CA ARG A 71 -6.62 -4.36 1.50
C ARG A 71 -5.25 -5.03 1.32
N ASN A 72 -5.15 -5.95 0.37
CA ASN A 72 -3.91 -6.70 0.14
C ASN A 72 -2.78 -5.77 -0.37
N ALA A 73 -3.11 -4.79 -1.21
CA ALA A 73 -2.17 -3.74 -1.62
C ALA A 73 -1.71 -2.88 -0.42
N ALA A 74 -2.64 -2.45 0.45
CA ALA A 74 -2.30 -1.68 1.65
C ALA A 74 -1.44 -2.46 2.65
N ALA A 75 -1.68 -3.77 2.81
CA ALA A 75 -0.84 -4.65 3.62
C ALA A 75 0.57 -4.81 3.02
N THR A 76 0.67 -4.91 1.70
CA THR A 76 1.96 -4.92 0.98
C THR A 76 2.73 -3.62 1.21
N ALA A 77 2.05 -2.48 1.14
CA ALA A 77 2.63 -1.17 1.43
C ALA A 77 3.13 -1.04 2.87
N ALA A 78 2.42 -1.63 3.84
CA ALA A 78 2.88 -1.66 5.23
C ALA A 78 4.15 -2.50 5.42
N LEU A 79 4.27 -3.65 4.75
CA LEU A 79 5.50 -4.46 4.76
C LEU A 79 6.67 -3.70 4.14
N ALA A 80 6.46 -3.06 2.99
CA ALA A 80 7.49 -2.23 2.35
C ALA A 80 7.91 -1.05 3.25
N ALA A 81 6.96 -0.41 3.94
CA ALA A 81 7.24 0.67 4.88
C ALA A 81 8.07 0.21 6.09
N GLN A 82 7.90 -1.03 6.57
CA GLN A 82 8.73 -1.59 7.64
C GLN A 82 10.20 -1.69 7.21
N LEU A 83 10.45 -2.13 5.98
CA LEU A 83 11.81 -2.17 5.41
C LEU A 83 12.41 -0.78 5.23
N ALA A 84 11.64 0.14 4.64
CA ALA A 84 12.09 1.51 4.43
C ALA A 84 12.43 2.22 5.75
N ALA A 85 11.60 2.01 6.79
CA ALA A 85 11.85 2.56 8.12
C ALA A 85 13.09 1.94 8.80
N ALA A 86 13.36 0.64 8.56
CA ALA A 86 14.55 -0.03 9.09
C ALA A 86 15.86 0.49 8.46
N GLN A 87 15.85 0.90 7.18
CA GLN A 87 17.08 1.34 6.50
C GLN A 87 17.64 2.69 6.92
N ARG A 88 16.84 3.55 7.57
CA ARG A 88 17.31 4.81 8.14
C ARG A 88 16.92 4.95 9.60
N ALA A 89 17.33 4.00 10.43
CA ALA A 89 17.31 4.14 11.89
C ALA A 89 18.07 5.39 12.41
N SER A 90 18.81 6.09 11.54
CA SER A 90 19.57 7.33 11.82
C SER A 90 18.88 8.64 11.40
N GLY A 91 17.65 8.59 10.84
CA GLY A 91 16.89 9.78 10.46
C GLY A 91 16.37 10.56 11.68
N ARG A 92 17.01 11.69 12.00
CA ARG A 92 16.80 12.49 13.23
C ARG A 92 15.42 13.15 13.40
N ASP A 93 14.52 13.07 12.42
CA ASP A 93 13.24 13.80 12.39
C ASP A 93 11.99 12.93 12.62
N GLY A 94 12.14 11.61 12.78
CA GLY A 94 11.02 10.68 13.00
C GLY A 94 10.04 10.55 11.84
N THR A 95 10.34 11.10 10.66
CA THR A 95 9.50 11.04 9.45
C THR A 95 9.23 9.59 9.02
N ALA A 96 10.26 8.73 9.00
CA ALA A 96 10.13 7.32 8.67
C ALA A 96 9.18 6.57 9.61
N ALA A 97 9.23 6.85 10.92
CA ALA A 97 8.33 6.24 11.89
C ALA A 97 6.88 6.73 11.73
N ARG A 98 6.67 8.01 11.36
CA ARG A 98 5.34 8.55 11.03
C ARG A 98 4.78 7.90 9.76
N ALA A 99 5.60 7.74 8.73
CA ALA A 99 5.23 7.09 7.48
C ALA A 99 4.85 5.60 7.68
N LEU A 100 5.63 4.87 8.49
CA LEU A 100 5.29 3.50 8.88
C LEU A 100 3.95 3.44 9.63
N ARG A 101 3.74 4.31 10.63
CA ARG A 101 2.47 4.37 11.37
C ARG A 101 1.29 4.66 10.45
N ALA A 102 1.42 5.63 9.54
CA ALA A 102 0.37 5.94 8.58
C ALA A 102 0.08 4.76 7.63
N ALA A 103 1.10 4.05 7.17
CA ALA A 103 0.94 2.85 6.33
C ALA A 103 0.19 1.72 7.08
N LEU A 104 0.49 1.50 8.36
CA LEU A 104 -0.22 0.53 9.19
C LEU A 104 -1.68 0.94 9.40
N THR A 105 -1.95 2.22 9.66
CA THR A 105 -3.32 2.75 9.78
C THR A 105 -4.10 2.56 8.47
N ALA A 106 -3.50 2.85 7.32
CA ALA A 106 -4.14 2.62 6.02
C ALA A 106 -4.46 1.13 5.78
N SER A 107 -3.54 0.22 6.13
CA SER A 107 -3.76 -1.23 6.06
C SER A 107 -4.93 -1.68 6.94
N GLN A 108 -5.00 -1.20 8.18
CA GLN A 108 -6.09 -1.52 9.12
C GLN A 108 -7.43 -0.98 8.62
N ALA A 109 -7.49 0.28 8.16
CA ALA A 109 -8.71 0.87 7.63
C ALA A 109 -9.20 0.13 6.38
N ALA A 110 -8.30 -0.26 5.48
CA ALA A 110 -8.63 -1.06 4.31
C ALA A 110 -9.13 -2.46 4.68
N ALA A 111 -8.60 -3.06 5.75
CA ALA A 111 -9.08 -4.34 6.28
C ALA A 111 -10.51 -4.22 6.83
N SER A 112 -10.80 -3.18 7.60
CA SER A 112 -12.16 -2.89 8.08
C SER A 112 -13.14 -2.67 6.93
N ALA A 113 -12.75 -1.88 5.92
CA ALA A 113 -13.58 -1.63 4.74
C ALA A 113 -13.86 -2.89 3.90
N ALA A 114 -12.88 -3.79 3.78
CA ALA A 114 -13.05 -5.06 3.06
C ALA A 114 -13.79 -6.14 3.86
N GLY A 115 -13.80 -6.01 5.19
CA GLY A 115 -14.41 -6.96 6.11
C GLY A 115 -15.89 -6.69 6.42
N GLY A 116 -16.38 -7.33 7.49
CA GLY A 116 -17.73 -7.15 8.00
C GLY A 116 -18.84 -7.72 7.11
N SER A 117 -20.10 -7.43 7.49
CA SER A 117 -21.30 -7.83 6.76
C SER A 117 -21.48 -7.07 5.44
N ALA A 118 -20.96 -5.84 5.35
CA ALA A 118 -21.07 -4.99 4.17
C ALA A 118 -20.07 -5.33 3.05
N ARG A 119 -18.99 -6.07 3.34
CA ARG A 119 -18.03 -6.63 2.35
C ARG A 119 -17.61 -5.63 1.27
N GLY A 120 -17.06 -4.47 1.67
CA GLY A 120 -16.63 -3.42 0.73
C GLY A 120 -17.71 -2.40 0.33
N ARG A 121 -18.95 -2.55 0.79
CA ARG A 121 -20.05 -1.64 0.40
C ARG A 121 -20.34 -0.53 1.41
N ASP A 122 -19.76 -0.58 2.61
CA ASP A 122 -19.96 0.45 3.63
C ASP A 122 -19.26 1.75 3.23
N ALA A 123 -20.05 2.80 3.00
CA ALA A 123 -19.55 4.08 2.54
C ALA A 123 -18.66 4.80 3.57
N ALA A 124 -18.99 4.70 4.86
CA ALA A 124 -18.24 5.37 5.92
C ALA A 124 -16.87 4.71 6.15
N LEU A 125 -16.83 3.38 6.15
CA LEU A 125 -15.57 2.63 6.22
C LEU A 125 -14.71 2.87 4.98
N ASN A 126 -15.32 2.97 3.80
CA ASN A 126 -14.61 3.29 2.57
C ASN A 126 -14.00 4.68 2.59
N ALA A 127 -14.75 5.70 3.03
CA ALA A 127 -14.23 7.06 3.18
C ALA A 127 -13.08 7.13 4.19
N THR A 128 -13.18 6.39 5.31
CA THR A 128 -12.12 6.32 6.32
C THR A 128 -10.84 5.73 5.73
N ALA A 129 -10.96 4.65 4.96
CA ALA A 129 -9.82 4.01 4.31
C ALA A 129 -9.22 4.86 3.18
N GLU A 130 -10.02 5.66 2.47
CA GLU A 130 -9.53 6.67 1.52
C GLU A 130 -8.66 7.73 2.21
N GLN A 131 -9.18 8.33 3.29
CA GLN A 131 -8.44 9.34 4.06
C GLN A 131 -7.16 8.78 4.68
N ALA A 132 -7.20 7.53 5.16
CA ALA A 132 -6.02 6.87 5.70
C ALA A 132 -4.95 6.65 4.62
N GLU A 133 -5.35 6.25 3.40
CA GLU A 133 -4.42 6.12 2.28
C GLU A 133 -3.80 7.47 1.89
N LEU A 134 -4.60 8.54 1.77
CA LEU A 134 -4.09 9.88 1.49
C LEU A 134 -3.05 10.35 2.51
N ARG A 135 -3.29 10.11 3.80
CA ARG A 135 -2.33 10.42 4.88
C ARG A 135 -1.06 9.57 4.77
N ALA A 136 -1.18 8.31 4.37
CA ALA A 136 -0.03 7.42 4.18
C ALA A 136 0.83 7.86 2.99
N VAL A 137 0.23 8.32 1.89
CA VAL A 137 0.95 8.91 0.75
C VAL A 137 1.69 10.18 1.17
N ALA A 138 1.02 11.10 1.86
CA ALA A 138 1.66 12.33 2.34
C ALA A 138 2.86 12.04 3.26
N ALA A 139 2.69 11.13 4.23
CA ALA A 139 3.77 10.77 5.13
C ALA A 139 4.94 10.06 4.42
N ALA A 140 4.67 9.23 3.41
CA ALA A 140 5.70 8.60 2.60
C ALA A 140 6.51 9.63 1.78
N ARG A 141 5.86 10.68 1.27
CA ARG A 141 6.53 11.81 0.60
C ARG A 141 7.39 12.60 1.59
N GLU A 142 6.87 12.93 2.77
CA GLU A 142 7.63 13.59 3.83
C GLU A 142 8.87 12.79 4.28
N ALA A 143 8.77 11.46 4.27
CA ALA A 143 9.89 10.56 4.58
C ALA A 143 10.88 10.37 3.40
N GLY A 144 10.62 11.00 2.25
CA GLY A 144 11.44 10.90 1.05
C GLY A 144 11.39 9.53 0.37
N TRP A 145 10.35 8.72 0.63
CA TRP A 145 10.19 7.40 0.01
C TRP A 145 9.60 7.48 -1.38
N ALA A 146 8.69 8.44 -1.59
CA ALA A 146 8.03 8.71 -2.86
C ALA A 146 8.35 10.13 -3.30
N GLU A 147 8.52 10.34 -4.61
CA GLU A 147 8.72 11.67 -5.15
C GLU A 147 7.47 12.54 -4.90
N ALA A 148 7.69 13.82 -4.62
CA ALA A 148 6.62 14.79 -4.80
C ALA A 148 6.35 14.84 -6.30
N ASP A 149 5.09 14.72 -6.74
CA ASP A 149 4.74 14.91 -8.15
C ASP A 149 5.36 16.25 -8.56
N THR A 150 6.41 16.22 -9.37
CA THR A 150 6.96 17.44 -9.96
C THR A 150 5.87 17.92 -10.92
N VAL A 151 5.08 18.90 -10.47
CA VAL A 151 4.20 19.66 -11.34
C VAL A 151 5.11 20.33 -12.36
N SER A 152 5.22 19.72 -13.55
CA SER A 152 5.81 20.38 -14.70
C SER A 152 4.95 21.61 -14.99
N SER A 153 5.58 22.77 -14.87
CA SER A 153 5.01 24.08 -15.20
C SER A 153 4.75 24.23 -16.70
#